data_AF-A0A924YC26-F1
#
_entry.id   AF-A0A924YC26-F1
#
_cell.length_a   1.000
_cell.length_b   1.000
_cell.length_c   1.000
_cell.angle_alpha   90.00
_cell.angle_beta   90.00
_cell.angle_gamma   90.00
#
_symmetry.space_group_name_H-M   'P 1'
#
loop_
_entity.id
_entity.type
_entity.pdbx_description
1 polymer ?
#
loop_
_entity_poly.entity_id
_entity_poly.type
_entity_poly.pdbx_seq_one_letter_code
_entity_poly.pdbx_strand_id
1 'polypeptide(L)'
;MPMLKFTHVIVVILALMLAACGTVATPEWMGATEAALHDQDEENIDTVQTLQESEEVSTVTPDADVEPSVTPSPLPPTETPIPATEAPTAIPPTATATPIVIAAASSGDPIAGETLFRNGNGAAIACTTCHLPDQEMALVGPGMLGIGERAAERVPGLSASEYLHQSIVEPNAFVVPNYAPGLMPQTYAQTLTEEQIDDLVAYLLTL
;
A
#
# COMPACT_ATOMS: atom_id res chain seq x y z
N MET A 1 45.67 -37.51 32.64
CA MET A 1 46.28 -36.41 31.84
C MET A 1 45.45 -36.03 30.59
N PRO A 2 44.17 -35.60 30.71
CA PRO A 2 43.45 -34.95 29.59
C PRO A 2 43.23 -33.43 29.78
N MET A 3 43.38 -32.90 31.00
CA MET A 3 43.02 -31.51 31.35
C MET A 3 43.95 -30.44 30.71
N LEU A 4 45.23 -30.76 30.48
CA LEU A 4 46.19 -29.79 29.93
C LEU A 4 45.97 -29.50 28.43
N LYS A 5 45.35 -30.42 27.69
CA LYS A 5 45.06 -30.24 26.25
C LYS A 5 43.83 -29.34 26.02
N PHE A 6 42.84 -29.39 26.92
CA PHE A 6 41.64 -28.56 26.81
C PHE A 6 41.92 -27.07 27.08
N THR A 7 42.80 -26.77 28.04
CA THR A 7 43.20 -25.39 28.33
C THR A 7 43.96 -24.76 27.16
N HIS A 8 44.78 -25.52 26.44
CA HIS A 8 45.51 -25.00 25.27
C HIS A 8 44.59 -24.75 24.07
N VAL A 9 43.58 -25.58 23.85
CA VAL A 9 42.59 -25.38 22.77
C VAL A 9 41.72 -24.15 23.05
N ILE A 10 41.32 -23.93 24.31
CA ILE A 10 40.53 -22.75 24.69
C ILE A 10 41.34 -21.45 24.56
N VAL A 11 42.63 -21.46 24.94
CA VAL A 11 43.49 -20.27 24.82
C VAL A 11 43.79 -19.91 23.36
N VAL A 12 43.93 -20.90 22.47
CA VAL A 12 44.11 -20.65 21.02
C VAL A 12 42.85 -20.10 20.36
N ILE A 13 41.66 -20.59 20.75
CA ILE A 13 40.38 -20.08 20.22
C ILE A 13 40.09 -18.66 20.74
N LEU A 14 40.43 -18.36 22.00
CA LEU A 14 40.26 -17.01 22.57
C LEU A 14 41.24 -16.00 21.97
N ALA A 15 42.47 -16.42 21.63
CA ALA A 15 43.45 -15.59 20.95
C ALA A 15 43.07 -15.29 19.49
N LEU A 16 42.31 -16.18 18.83
CA LEU A 16 41.79 -15.94 17.48
C LEU A 16 40.63 -14.92 17.44
N MET A 17 39.95 -14.69 18.57
CA MET A 17 38.83 -13.74 18.66
C MET A 17 39.26 -12.29 18.99
N LEU A 18 40.53 -12.04 19.32
CA LEU A 18 41.04 -10.68 19.60
C LEU A 18 41.71 -10.00 18.39
N ALA A 19 41.69 -10.62 17.20
CA ALA A 19 42.29 -10.07 15.98
C ALA A 19 41.27 -9.52 14.96
N ALA A 20 40.01 -9.29 15.37
CA ALA A 20 38.97 -8.70 14.54
C ALA A 20 38.69 -7.23 14.90
N CYS A 21 39.73 -6.40 15.00
CA CYS A 21 39.60 -4.97 14.73
C CYS A 21 40.00 -4.75 13.26
N GLY A 22 39.17 -5.28 12.36
CA GLY A 22 39.23 -4.98 10.94
C GLY A 22 38.54 -3.64 10.71
N THR A 23 39.30 -2.67 10.22
CA THR A 23 38.89 -1.36 9.74
C THR A 23 37.58 -1.42 8.96
N VAL A 24 36.57 -0.66 9.39
CA VAL A 24 35.42 -0.31 8.53
C VAL A 24 35.97 0.46 7.35
N ALA A 25 36.03 -0.18 6.18
CA ALA A 25 36.15 0.51 4.91
C ALA A 25 34.89 1.38 4.76
N THR A 26 35.05 2.68 4.91
CA THR A 26 34.02 3.66 4.55
C THR A 26 33.75 3.53 3.06
N PRO A 27 32.48 3.41 2.61
CA PRO A 27 32.16 3.43 1.20
C PRO A 27 32.55 4.80 0.62
N GLU A 28 33.20 4.75 -0.54
CA GLU A 28 33.86 5.84 -1.29
C GLU A 28 32.96 6.98 -1.80
N TRP A 29 31.76 7.15 -1.25
CA TRP A 29 30.78 8.15 -1.70
C TRP A 29 30.67 9.41 -0.82
N MET A 30 31.51 9.56 0.21
CA MET A 30 31.51 10.71 1.13
C MET A 30 32.86 11.45 1.20
N GLY A 31 33.43 11.84 0.06
CA GLY A 31 34.69 12.58 0.06
C GLY A 31 35.00 13.36 -1.21
N ALA A 32 34.23 14.41 -1.49
CA ALA A 32 34.71 15.58 -2.24
C ALA A 32 33.83 16.79 -1.95
N THR A 33 34.22 17.57 -0.94
CA THR A 33 33.86 18.99 -0.83
C THR A 33 34.60 19.79 -1.89
N GLU A 34 33.85 20.63 -2.60
CA GLU A 34 34.18 22.03 -2.91
C GLU A 34 35.58 22.34 -3.47
N ALA A 35 35.66 22.64 -4.78
CA ALA A 35 36.30 23.85 -5.35
C ALA A 35 36.60 23.72 -6.86
N ALA A 36 35.67 24.17 -7.71
CA ALA A 36 35.88 24.77 -9.03
C ALA A 36 34.49 25.25 -9.49
N LEU A 37 34.05 26.50 -9.36
CA LEU A 37 34.56 27.71 -10.02
C LEU A 37 34.83 27.48 -11.51
N HIS A 38 33.76 27.51 -12.31
CA HIS A 38 33.80 28.02 -13.67
C HIS A 38 32.49 28.74 -13.98
N ASP A 39 32.53 30.07 -13.81
CA ASP A 39 32.00 31.08 -14.72
C ASP A 39 31.21 30.56 -15.92
N GLN A 40 29.91 30.88 -15.99
CA GLN A 40 29.24 31.38 -17.20
C GLN A 40 28.05 32.25 -16.76
N ASP A 41 28.38 33.52 -16.50
CA ASP A 41 27.41 34.60 -16.42
C ASP A 41 26.92 34.99 -17.83
N GLU A 42 25.60 35.16 -17.91
CA GLU A 42 24.90 36.28 -18.56
C GLU A 42 25.20 36.63 -20.03
N GLU A 43 24.35 36.14 -20.93
CA GLU A 43 23.78 36.99 -21.97
C GLU A 43 22.45 36.39 -22.45
N ASN A 44 21.32 36.92 -21.95
CA ASN A 44 20.06 37.14 -22.71
C ASN A 44 18.90 37.50 -21.76
N ILE A 45 18.98 38.67 -21.11
CA ILE A 45 17.82 39.41 -20.64
C ILE A 45 18.07 40.89 -20.98
N ASP A 46 17.77 41.29 -22.21
CA ASP A 46 17.49 42.69 -22.52
C ASP A 46 16.46 42.76 -23.63
N THR A 47 15.18 42.78 -23.25
CA THR A 47 14.14 43.50 -23.98
C THR A 47 12.98 43.75 -23.01
N VAL A 48 13.14 44.71 -22.10
CA VAL A 48 12.01 45.35 -21.43
C VAL A 48 12.17 46.86 -21.52
N GLN A 49 11.79 47.43 -22.67
CA GLN A 49 11.30 48.81 -22.78
C GLN A 49 10.79 48.94 -24.21
N THR A 50 9.54 49.26 -24.53
CA THR A 50 8.77 50.45 -24.13
C THR A 50 7.40 50.22 -24.79
N LEU A 51 6.27 50.35 -24.10
CA LEU A 51 5.27 51.43 -24.22
C LEU A 51 4.20 51.07 -23.19
N GLN A 52 4.24 51.66 -21.99
CA GLN A 52 3.34 52.76 -21.59
C GLN A 52 1.90 52.68 -22.13
N GLU A 53 0.99 52.41 -21.20
CA GLU A 53 -0.05 53.36 -20.77
C GLU A 53 -1.24 53.60 -21.69
N SER A 54 -2.37 53.01 -21.31
CA SER A 54 -3.68 53.66 -21.05
C SER A 54 -4.65 52.51 -20.74
N GLU A 55 -5.34 52.52 -19.60
CA GLU A 55 -6.77 52.86 -19.52
C GLU A 55 -7.57 52.09 -20.62
N GLU A 56 -8.60 51.30 -20.36
CA GLU A 56 -9.82 51.72 -19.67
C GLU A 56 -10.62 50.47 -19.23
N VAL A 57 -11.25 50.60 -18.07
CA VAL A 57 -12.47 49.89 -17.69
C VAL A 57 -13.47 49.92 -18.85
N SER A 58 -13.88 48.77 -19.35
CA SER A 58 -15.11 48.69 -20.13
C SER A 58 -15.84 47.38 -19.89
N THR A 59 -17.11 47.58 -19.56
CA THR A 59 -18.14 46.65 -19.13
C THR A 59 -18.38 45.52 -20.12
N VAL A 60 -18.28 44.26 -19.66
CA VAL A 60 -18.83 43.12 -20.39
C VAL A 60 -20.33 43.04 -20.07
N THR A 61 -21.14 43.39 -21.06
CA THR A 61 -22.59 43.21 -21.09
C THR A 61 -22.95 41.72 -21.16
N PRO A 62 -24.01 41.27 -20.48
CA PRO A 62 -24.59 39.94 -20.68
C PRO A 62 -25.66 39.97 -21.78
N ASP A 63 -25.45 39.20 -22.85
CA ASP A 63 -26.50 38.72 -23.78
C ASP A 63 -26.43 37.18 -23.70
N ALA A 64 -27.37 36.45 -23.09
CA ALA A 64 -28.80 36.35 -23.34
C ALA A 64 -29.11 36.01 -24.82
N ASP A 65 -29.19 34.71 -25.11
CA ASP A 65 -30.28 34.12 -25.93
C ASP A 65 -29.96 32.66 -26.27
N VAL A 66 -30.33 31.73 -25.38
CA VAL A 66 -30.70 30.37 -25.77
C VAL A 66 -31.90 29.94 -24.90
N GLU A 67 -33.10 30.22 -25.39
CA GLU A 67 -34.38 29.72 -24.87
C GLU A 67 -34.83 28.46 -25.68
N PRO A 68 -35.85 27.69 -25.26
CA PRO A 68 -35.70 26.52 -24.42
C PRO A 68 -36.09 25.22 -25.14
N SER A 69 -35.39 24.12 -24.87
CA SER A 69 -35.86 22.77 -25.24
C SER A 69 -36.35 22.03 -24.01
N VAL A 70 -37.66 22.10 -23.81
CA VAL A 70 -38.43 21.30 -22.86
C VAL A 70 -38.54 19.89 -23.43
N THR A 71 -38.03 18.87 -22.71
CA THR A 71 -38.38 17.47 -22.96
C THR A 71 -38.35 16.72 -21.61
N PRO A 72 -39.33 15.83 -21.35
CA PRO A 72 -39.99 15.74 -20.05
C PRO A 72 -39.22 14.96 -18.99
N SER A 73 -39.51 15.36 -17.75
CA SER A 73 -39.17 14.64 -16.53
C SER A 73 -39.54 13.16 -16.64
N PRO A 74 -38.64 12.22 -16.32
CA PRO A 74 -39.03 10.82 -16.21
C PRO A 74 -40.09 10.68 -15.12
N LEU A 75 -41.14 9.93 -15.44
CA LEU A 75 -42.16 9.50 -14.48
C LEU A 75 -41.47 8.79 -13.30
N PRO A 76 -41.89 9.04 -12.05
CA PRO A 76 -41.41 8.23 -10.94
C PRO A 76 -41.80 6.76 -11.20
N PRO A 77 -40.94 5.78 -10.85
CA PRO A 77 -41.32 4.39 -10.95
C PRO A 77 -42.55 4.15 -10.05
N THR A 78 -43.61 3.59 -10.64
CA THR A 78 -44.74 3.03 -9.90
C THR A 78 -44.20 1.99 -8.94
N GLU A 79 -44.20 2.32 -7.64
CA GLU A 79 -43.83 1.38 -6.59
C GLU A 79 -44.81 0.21 -6.62
N THR A 80 -44.28 -0.96 -6.97
CA THR A 80 -44.98 -2.23 -6.76
C THR A 80 -45.06 -2.46 -5.26
N PRO A 81 -46.23 -2.73 -4.66
CA PRO A 81 -46.33 -2.99 -3.24
C PRO A 81 -45.53 -4.24 -2.89
N ILE A 82 -44.47 -4.05 -2.11
CA ILE A 82 -43.69 -5.13 -1.51
C ILE A 82 -44.60 -5.82 -0.49
N PRO A 83 -44.87 -7.13 -0.60
CA PRO A 83 -45.59 -7.84 0.45
C PRO A 83 -44.80 -7.74 1.76
N ALA A 84 -45.49 -7.38 2.85
CA ALA A 84 -44.91 -7.33 4.18
C ALA A 84 -44.28 -8.68 4.52
N THR A 85 -42.94 -8.73 4.47
CA THR A 85 -42.16 -9.83 5.05
C THR A 85 -42.24 -9.66 6.55
N GLU A 86 -42.86 -10.65 7.20
CA GLU A 86 -42.94 -10.74 8.65
C GLU A 86 -41.53 -10.67 9.24
N ALA A 87 -41.37 -9.77 10.21
CA ALA A 87 -40.13 -9.62 10.96
C ALA A 87 -39.78 -10.94 11.66
N PRO A 88 -38.59 -11.54 11.39
CA PRO A 88 -38.12 -12.62 12.24
C PRO A 88 -37.85 -12.04 13.64
N THR A 89 -38.48 -12.69 14.62
CA THR A 89 -38.28 -12.44 16.05
C THR A 89 -36.78 -12.48 16.36
N ALA A 90 -36.24 -11.34 16.80
CA ALA A 90 -34.87 -11.22 17.25
C ALA A 90 -34.66 -12.09 18.51
N ILE A 91 -33.89 -13.16 18.36
CA ILE A 91 -33.23 -13.82 19.49
C ILE A 91 -31.91 -13.05 19.69
N PRO A 92 -31.64 -12.47 20.87
CA PRO A 92 -30.36 -11.82 21.11
C PRO A 92 -29.25 -12.87 21.15
N PRO A 93 -28.19 -12.79 20.32
CA PRO A 93 -26.97 -13.50 20.65
C PRO A 93 -26.37 -12.81 21.87
N THR A 94 -26.37 -13.50 23.01
CA THR A 94 -25.46 -13.16 24.11
C THR A 94 -24.05 -13.48 23.62
N ALA A 95 -23.44 -12.55 22.89
CA ALA A 95 -22.05 -12.61 22.49
C ALA A 95 -21.20 -12.31 23.72
N THR A 96 -20.85 -13.37 24.46
CA THR A 96 -19.64 -13.32 25.29
C THR A 96 -18.47 -13.22 24.33
N ALA A 97 -17.95 -12.02 24.14
CA ALA A 97 -16.75 -11.75 23.35
C ALA A 97 -15.56 -12.45 24.01
N THR A 98 -15.38 -13.71 23.64
CA THR A 98 -14.12 -14.42 23.83
C THR A 98 -13.19 -13.87 22.75
N PRO A 99 -11.97 -13.41 23.08
CA PRO A 99 -11.04 -12.98 22.03
C PRO A 99 -10.77 -14.20 21.16
N ILE A 100 -11.25 -14.15 19.92
CA ILE A 100 -10.95 -15.15 18.92
C ILE A 100 -9.50 -14.89 18.52
N VAL A 101 -8.59 -15.62 19.15
CA VAL A 101 -7.24 -15.80 18.60
C VAL A 101 -7.39 -16.63 17.33
N ILE A 102 -7.71 -15.97 16.21
CA ILE A 102 -7.60 -16.54 14.86
C ILE A 102 -6.11 -16.56 14.51
N ALA A 103 -5.34 -17.34 15.27
CA ALA A 103 -4.01 -17.76 14.85
C ALA A 103 -4.18 -19.03 14.01
N ALA A 104 -4.85 -18.90 12.87
CA ALA A 104 -4.42 -19.71 11.73
C ALA A 104 -3.07 -19.13 11.36
N ALA A 105 -2.00 -19.71 11.92
CA ALA A 105 -0.64 -19.31 11.61
C ALA A 105 -0.46 -19.51 10.10
N SER A 106 -0.58 -18.43 9.35
CA SER A 106 0.07 -18.29 8.05
C SER A 106 1.53 -18.68 8.24
N SER A 107 2.09 -19.41 7.29
CA SER A 107 3.48 -19.87 7.31
C SER A 107 4.52 -18.75 7.37
N GLY A 108 4.12 -17.50 7.07
CA GLY A 108 5.02 -16.36 7.00
C GLY A 108 5.27 -15.60 8.30
N ASP A 109 6.29 -14.73 8.27
CA ASP A 109 6.66 -13.77 9.30
C ASP A 109 5.95 -12.42 9.06
N PRO A 110 5.01 -12.00 9.95
CA PRO A 110 4.29 -10.75 9.78
C PRO A 110 5.18 -9.50 9.89
N ILE A 111 6.36 -9.57 10.51
CA ILE A 111 7.30 -8.44 10.59
C ILE A 111 8.02 -8.26 9.25
N ALA A 112 8.43 -9.37 8.62
CA ALA A 112 8.95 -9.35 7.25
C ALA A 112 7.88 -8.88 6.27
N GLY A 113 6.64 -9.37 6.43
CA GLY A 113 5.48 -8.98 5.64
C GLY A 113 5.17 -7.50 5.71
N GLU A 114 5.18 -6.89 6.90
CA GLU A 114 5.02 -5.44 7.07
C GLU A 114 6.13 -4.66 6.35
N THR A 115 7.38 -5.12 6.49
CA THR A 115 8.51 -4.49 5.81
C THR A 115 8.34 -4.53 4.30
N LEU A 116 7.90 -5.66 3.76
CA LEU A 116 7.62 -5.84 2.34
C LEU A 116 6.40 -5.03 1.88
N PHE A 117 5.34 -4.97 2.68
CA PHE A 117 4.13 -4.20 2.38
C PHE A 117 4.47 -2.71 2.21
N ARG A 118 5.33 -2.18 3.08
CA ARG A 118 5.74 -0.76 3.07
C ARG A 118 6.73 -0.40 1.98
N ASN A 119 7.64 -1.31 1.63
CA ASN A 119 8.82 -0.98 0.83
C ASN A 119 8.88 -1.70 -0.53
N GLY A 120 8.10 -2.76 -0.73
CA GLY A 120 8.33 -3.69 -1.83
C GLY A 120 9.69 -4.39 -1.72
N ASN A 121 10.15 -5.01 -2.80
CA ASN A 121 11.47 -5.67 -2.88
C ASN A 121 12.35 -5.12 -4.01
N GLY A 122 11.98 -3.96 -4.57
CA GLY A 122 12.64 -3.34 -5.72
C GLY A 122 12.15 -3.84 -7.08
N ALA A 123 11.66 -5.08 -7.18
CA ALA A 123 10.99 -5.60 -8.37
C ALA A 123 9.46 -5.46 -8.29
N ALA A 124 8.93 -5.67 -7.09
CA ALA A 124 7.53 -5.45 -6.74
C ALA A 124 7.34 -4.04 -6.15
N ILE A 125 6.33 -3.33 -6.64
CA ILE A 125 5.92 -2.02 -6.09
C ILE A 125 5.34 -2.24 -4.69
N ALA A 126 5.69 -1.35 -3.75
CA ALA A 126 5.16 -1.36 -2.39
C ALA A 126 3.64 -1.28 -2.36
N CYS A 127 3.01 -2.07 -1.49
CA CYS A 127 1.56 -2.10 -1.34
C CYS A 127 0.99 -0.75 -0.86
N THR A 128 1.78 -0.04 -0.04
CA THR A 128 1.44 1.30 0.48
C THR A 128 1.26 2.37 -0.60
N THR A 129 1.75 2.14 -1.82
CA THR A 129 1.48 3.04 -2.95
C THR A 129 -0.02 3.12 -3.28
N CYS A 130 -0.77 2.06 -2.99
CA CYS A 130 -2.20 1.97 -3.35
C CYS A 130 -3.12 1.68 -2.16
N HIS A 131 -2.59 1.09 -1.08
CA HIS A 131 -3.37 0.61 0.07
C HIS A 131 -2.88 1.24 1.37
N LEU A 132 -3.82 1.66 2.23
CA LEU A 132 -3.51 2.19 3.54
C LEU A 132 -3.56 1.07 4.59
N PRO A 133 -2.47 0.77 5.32
CA PRO A 133 -2.41 -0.35 6.25
C PRO A 133 -3.32 -0.15 7.47
N ASP A 134 -3.44 1.09 7.93
CA ASP A 134 -4.01 1.49 9.22
C ASP A 134 -5.38 2.16 9.11
N GLN A 135 -5.97 2.17 7.91
CA GLN A 135 -7.24 2.86 7.64
C GLN A 135 -8.16 1.98 6.80
N GLU A 136 -9.47 2.19 6.95
CA GLU A 136 -10.49 1.56 6.08
C GLU A 136 -10.70 2.34 4.78
N MET A 137 -10.32 3.62 4.75
CA MET A 137 -10.54 4.50 3.61
C MET A 137 -9.74 4.03 2.38
N ALA A 138 -10.33 4.26 1.21
CA ALA A 138 -9.68 3.97 -0.06
C ALA A 138 -8.59 5.01 -0.39
N LEU A 139 -7.54 4.57 -1.08
CA LEU A 139 -6.56 5.45 -1.74
C LEU A 139 -6.65 5.24 -3.26
N VAL A 140 -6.00 4.18 -3.76
CA VAL A 140 -6.20 3.64 -5.12
C VAL A 140 -6.91 2.29 -5.01
N GLY A 141 -6.49 1.47 -4.03
CA GLY A 141 -7.16 0.27 -3.58
C GLY A 141 -7.89 0.49 -2.25
N PRO A 142 -8.61 -0.55 -1.76
CA PRO A 142 -9.27 -0.52 -0.45
C PRO A 142 -8.27 -0.38 0.70
N GLY A 143 -8.73 0.23 1.81
CA GLY A 143 -7.99 0.23 3.07
C GLY A 143 -7.85 -1.17 3.68
N MET A 144 -6.76 -1.39 4.41
CA MET A 144 -6.38 -2.72 4.92
C MET A 144 -6.68 -2.92 6.40
N LEU A 145 -7.08 -1.89 7.15
CA LEU A 145 -7.48 -2.08 8.55
C LEU A 145 -8.69 -3.03 8.64
N GLY A 146 -8.59 -4.13 9.38
CA GLY A 146 -9.59 -5.19 9.48
C GLY A 146 -9.71 -6.07 8.24
N ILE A 147 -8.68 -6.15 7.40
CA ILE A 147 -8.72 -6.96 6.17
C ILE A 147 -8.81 -8.45 6.47
N GLY A 148 -8.19 -8.93 7.56
CA GLY A 148 -8.23 -10.35 7.93
C GLY A 148 -9.65 -10.86 8.12
N GLU A 149 -10.50 -10.07 8.79
CA GLU A 149 -11.92 -10.39 9.00
C GLU A 149 -12.70 -10.33 7.67
N ARG A 150 -12.54 -9.23 6.91
CA ARG A 150 -13.25 -9.06 5.63
C ARG A 150 -12.89 -10.13 4.61
N ALA A 151 -11.64 -10.58 4.60
CA ALA A 151 -11.12 -11.60 3.68
C ALA A 151 -11.87 -12.92 3.81
N ALA A 152 -12.18 -13.34 5.05
CA ALA A 152 -12.90 -14.59 5.33
C ALA A 152 -14.32 -14.65 4.72
N GLU A 153 -14.89 -13.49 4.39
CA GLU A 153 -16.27 -13.37 3.93
C GLU A 153 -16.40 -13.06 2.43
N ARG A 154 -15.28 -12.81 1.72
CA ARG A 154 -15.32 -12.35 0.32
C ARG A 154 -15.75 -13.42 -0.67
N VAL A 155 -15.19 -14.61 -0.55
CA VAL A 155 -15.37 -15.69 -1.51
C VAL A 155 -15.80 -16.95 -0.76
N PRO A 156 -17.04 -17.43 -0.94
CA PRO A 156 -17.51 -18.65 -0.31
C PRO A 156 -16.59 -19.83 -0.62
N GLY A 157 -16.11 -20.50 0.43
CA GLY A 157 -15.23 -21.66 0.31
C GLY A 157 -13.73 -21.37 0.36
N LEU A 158 -13.31 -20.10 0.40
CA LEU A 158 -11.94 -19.71 0.72
C LEU A 158 -11.85 -19.22 2.17
N SER A 159 -10.78 -19.61 2.86
CA SER A 159 -10.35 -18.97 4.10
C SER A 159 -9.78 -17.56 3.84
N ALA A 160 -9.63 -16.76 4.90
CA ALA A 160 -9.01 -15.44 4.79
C ALA A 160 -7.60 -15.51 4.17
N SER A 161 -6.75 -16.44 4.62
CA SER A 161 -5.40 -16.60 4.08
C SER A 161 -5.39 -17.01 2.60
N GLU A 162 -6.29 -17.92 2.20
CA GLU A 162 -6.39 -18.35 0.81
C GLU A 162 -6.88 -17.21 -0.09
N TYR A 163 -7.87 -16.43 0.36
CA TYR A 163 -8.34 -15.25 -0.36
C TYR A 163 -7.23 -14.19 -0.51
N LEU A 164 -6.48 -13.92 0.56
CA LEU A 164 -5.39 -12.94 0.53
C LEU A 164 -4.25 -13.39 -0.39
N HIS A 165 -3.85 -14.66 -0.32
CA HIS A 165 -2.85 -15.24 -1.22
C HIS A 165 -3.32 -15.12 -2.67
N GLN A 166 -4.53 -15.59 -2.99
CA GLN A 166 -5.12 -15.47 -4.33
C GLN A 166 -5.18 -14.01 -4.80
N SER A 167 -5.53 -13.07 -3.93
CA SER A 167 -5.59 -11.64 -4.28
C SER A 167 -4.22 -11.07 -4.66
N ILE A 168 -3.13 -11.64 -4.14
CA ILE A 168 -1.76 -11.25 -4.49
C ILE A 168 -1.30 -11.93 -5.78
N VAL A 169 -1.53 -13.23 -5.93
CA VAL A 169 -1.01 -14.01 -7.08
C VAL A 169 -1.88 -13.90 -8.33
N GLU A 170 -3.19 -13.70 -8.16
CA GLU A 170 -4.20 -13.58 -9.21
C GLU A 170 -5.14 -12.41 -8.91
N PRO A 171 -4.70 -11.13 -8.96
CA PRO A 171 -5.48 -10.02 -8.41
C PRO A 171 -6.82 -9.75 -9.10
N ASN A 172 -7.04 -10.29 -10.30
CA ASN A 172 -8.31 -10.19 -11.02
C ASN A 172 -9.25 -11.38 -10.79
N ALA A 173 -8.85 -12.41 -10.02
CA ALA A 173 -9.70 -13.55 -9.69
C ALA A 173 -10.94 -13.11 -8.89
N PHE A 174 -10.77 -12.12 -8.02
CA PHE A 174 -11.87 -11.43 -7.34
C PHE A 174 -11.60 -9.92 -7.29
N VAL A 175 -12.44 -9.13 -7.95
CA VAL A 175 -12.39 -7.67 -7.89
C VAL A 175 -13.45 -7.17 -6.91
N VAL A 176 -13.00 -6.49 -5.86
CA VAL A 176 -13.89 -5.90 -4.85
C VAL A 176 -14.87 -4.94 -5.51
N PRO A 177 -16.16 -4.90 -5.11
CA PRO A 177 -17.13 -3.96 -5.67
C PRO A 177 -16.62 -2.51 -5.66
N ASN A 178 -16.94 -1.79 -6.73
CA ASN A 178 -16.54 -0.40 -6.99
C ASN A 178 -15.05 -0.17 -7.36
N TYR A 179 -14.27 -1.24 -7.56
CA TYR A 179 -12.92 -1.15 -8.13
C TYR A 179 -12.90 -1.67 -9.57
N ALA A 180 -12.05 -1.06 -10.42
CA ALA A 180 -11.83 -1.55 -11.78
C ALA A 180 -10.83 -2.72 -11.79
N PRO A 181 -11.01 -3.72 -12.67
CA PRO A 181 -10.01 -4.77 -12.87
C PRO A 181 -8.69 -4.19 -13.38
N GLY A 182 -7.58 -4.85 -13.06
CA GLY A 182 -6.25 -4.49 -13.56
C GLY A 182 -5.55 -3.33 -12.84
N LEU A 183 -6.15 -2.77 -11.78
CA LEU A 183 -5.50 -1.74 -10.95
C LEU A 183 -4.36 -2.32 -10.10
N MET A 184 -4.55 -3.51 -9.53
CA MET A 184 -3.50 -4.20 -8.77
C MET A 184 -2.51 -4.87 -9.75
N PRO A 185 -1.19 -4.67 -9.59
CA PRO A 185 -0.19 -5.26 -10.47
C PRO A 185 -0.35 -6.78 -10.62
N GLN A 186 -0.52 -7.24 -11.86
CA GLN A 186 -0.66 -8.67 -12.17
C GLN A 186 0.67 -9.44 -12.10
N THR A 187 1.75 -8.73 -11.77
CA THR A 187 3.12 -9.25 -11.84
C THR A 187 3.67 -9.75 -10.51
N TYR A 188 2.89 -9.67 -9.42
CA TYR A 188 3.37 -10.03 -8.09
C TYR A 188 3.82 -11.48 -7.98
N ALA A 189 3.10 -12.43 -8.60
CA ALA A 189 3.50 -13.84 -8.64
C ALA A 189 4.84 -14.09 -9.36
N GLN A 190 5.35 -13.15 -10.16
CA GLN A 190 6.66 -13.27 -10.81
C GLN A 190 7.75 -12.40 -10.16
N THR A 191 7.37 -11.43 -9.34
CA THR A 191 8.29 -10.45 -8.72
C THR A 191 8.48 -10.67 -7.24
N LEU A 192 7.57 -11.40 -6.59
CA LEU A 192 7.68 -11.88 -5.22
C LEU A 192 7.96 -13.38 -5.22
N THR A 193 8.75 -13.81 -4.24
CA THR A 193 8.89 -15.24 -3.93
C THR A 193 7.70 -15.75 -3.13
N GLU A 194 7.50 -17.07 -3.09
CA GLU A 194 6.40 -17.65 -2.30
C GLU A 194 6.51 -17.31 -0.81
N GLU A 195 7.72 -17.35 -0.24
CA GLU A 195 7.98 -16.95 1.15
C GLU A 195 7.57 -15.49 1.41
N GLN A 196 7.88 -14.59 0.48
CA GLN A 196 7.47 -13.19 0.56
C GLN A 196 5.95 -13.00 0.47
N ILE A 197 5.26 -13.83 -0.31
CA ILE A 197 3.80 -13.80 -0.40
C ILE A 197 3.20 -14.32 0.92
N ASP A 198 3.73 -15.40 1.47
CA ASP A 198 3.32 -15.93 2.77
C ASP A 198 3.53 -14.91 3.90
N ASP A 199 4.65 -14.19 3.90
CA ASP A 199 4.95 -13.11 4.84
C ASP A 199 3.93 -11.97 4.72
N LEU A 200 3.60 -11.55 3.49
CA LEU A 200 2.56 -10.54 3.25
C LEU A 200 1.20 -11.00 3.79
N VAL A 201 0.79 -12.23 3.47
CA VAL A 201 -0.46 -12.79 3.98
C VAL A 201 -0.46 -12.82 5.51
N ALA A 202 0.66 -13.22 6.12
CA ALA A 202 0.83 -13.22 7.56
C ALA A 202 0.62 -11.84 8.17
N TYR A 203 1.25 -10.82 7.59
CA TYR A 203 1.08 -9.44 8.02
C TYR A 203 -0.36 -8.96 7.86
N LEU A 204 -0.98 -9.19 6.70
CA LEU A 204 -2.35 -8.73 6.42
C LEU A 204 -3.38 -9.37 7.36
N LEU A 205 -3.14 -10.58 7.85
CA LEU A 205 -3.99 -11.21 8.87
C LEU A 205 -3.87 -10.56 10.26
N THR A 206 -2.86 -9.72 10.48
CA THR A 206 -2.70 -8.94 11.74
C THR A 206 -3.41 -7.58 11.71
N LEU A 207 -3.90 -7.15 10.55
CA LEU A 207 -4.54 -5.85 10.31
C LEU A 207 -6.06 -5.92 10.47
#